data_AF-A0A7Y1A1X4-F1
#
_entry.id   AF-A0A7Y1A1X4-F1
#
_cell.length_a   1.000
_cell.length_b   1.000
_cell.length_c   1.000
_cell.angle_alpha   90.00
_cell.angle_beta   90.00
_cell.angle_gamma   90.00
#
_symmetry.space_group_name_H-M   'P 1'
#
loop_
_entity.id
_entity.type
_entity.pdbx_description
1 polymer ?
#
loop_
_entity_poly.entity_id
_entity_poly.type
_entity_poly.pdbx_seq_one_letter_code
_entity_poly.pdbx_strand_id
1 'polypeptide(L)'
;MAKNETTKQRGWLNKSEMASSLGISPQAFDKWGVAPVARIGREAFYTVQNVVENRVEHARRKQQPTGDGAEGLDPLIEYKLLEERRGLTAAQRIAQEKKNLVLDKQLVPVPFATFALAKIAAQIGSKLDTVGKTVTRRHPEVDPRIIESVEREIALARNIAASFGEQLPELLDEYAESVAE
;
A
#
# COMPACT_ATOMS: atom_id res chain seq x y z
N MET A 1 -54.62 41.73 -34.21
CA MET A 1 -53.21 41.29 -34.32
C MET A 1 -52.33 42.36 -33.69
N ALA A 2 -51.89 42.16 -32.45
CA ALA A 2 -51.03 43.11 -31.75
C ALA A 2 -49.58 42.87 -32.16
N LYS A 3 -48.92 43.90 -32.72
CA LYS A 3 -47.48 43.89 -32.98
C LYS A 3 -46.76 43.86 -31.63
N ASN A 4 -46.14 42.73 -31.27
CA ASN A 4 -45.19 42.68 -30.17
C ASN A 4 -43.94 43.46 -30.58
N GLU A 5 -43.94 44.78 -30.38
CA GLU A 5 -42.69 45.55 -30.39
C GLU A 5 -41.81 45.00 -29.27
N THR A 6 -40.74 44.30 -29.65
CA THR A 6 -39.77 43.75 -28.73
C THR A 6 -38.94 44.91 -28.17
N THR A 7 -39.49 45.66 -27.22
CA THR A 7 -38.80 46.77 -26.57
C THR A 7 -37.76 46.21 -25.60
N LYS A 8 -36.53 46.72 -25.66
CA LYS A 8 -35.44 46.34 -24.74
C LYS A 8 -35.93 46.48 -23.29
N GLN A 9 -35.90 45.39 -22.53
CA GLN A 9 -36.30 45.41 -21.12
C GLN A 9 -35.16 45.86 -20.21
N ARG A 10 -35.50 46.40 -19.03
CA ARG A 10 -34.51 46.82 -18.02
C ARG A 10 -33.69 45.60 -17.58
N GLY A 11 -32.35 45.72 -17.62
CA GLY A 11 -31.43 44.63 -17.26
C GLY A 11 -30.97 43.76 -18.43
N TRP A 12 -31.44 44.04 -19.66
CA TRP A 12 -30.92 43.42 -20.87
C TRP A 12 -29.71 44.21 -21.36
N LEU A 13 -28.55 43.56 -21.44
CA LEU A 13 -27.32 44.15 -21.96
C LEU A 13 -27.02 43.58 -23.34
N ASN A 14 -26.53 44.42 -24.25
CA ASN A 14 -26.00 43.89 -25.50
C ASN A 14 -24.68 43.15 -25.22
N LYS A 15 -24.20 42.39 -26.21
CA LYS A 15 -22.96 41.60 -26.09
C LYS A 15 -21.75 42.42 -25.63
N SER A 16 -21.55 43.61 -26.19
CA SER A 16 -20.38 44.46 -25.89
C SER A 16 -20.43 45.03 -24.48
N GLU A 17 -21.61 45.48 -24.04
CA GLU A 17 -21.88 45.96 -22.68
C GLU A 17 -21.70 44.82 -21.67
N MET A 18 -22.24 43.64 -21.96
CA MET A 18 -22.13 42.46 -21.10
C MET A 18 -20.66 42.03 -20.94
N ALA A 19 -19.93 41.87 -22.05
CA ALA A 19 -18.53 41.48 -22.03
C ALA A 19 -17.67 42.50 -21.25
N SER A 20 -17.93 43.80 -21.45
CA SER A 20 -17.26 44.87 -20.71
C SER A 20 -17.56 44.82 -19.22
N SER A 21 -18.82 44.56 -18.81
CA SER A 21 -19.19 44.42 -17.39
C SER A 21 -18.52 43.24 -16.70
N LEU A 22 -18.21 42.18 -17.47
CA LEU A 22 -17.54 40.97 -16.99
C LEU A 22 -16.01 41.08 -17.05
N GLY A 23 -15.46 42.18 -17.59
CA GLY A 23 -14.02 42.39 -17.75
C GLY A 23 -13.37 41.48 -18.80
N ILE A 24 -14.11 41.05 -19.82
CA ILE A 24 -13.61 40.14 -20.87
C ILE A 24 -13.82 40.72 -22.27
N SER A 25 -13.11 40.17 -23.27
CA SER A 25 -13.31 40.57 -24.66
C SER A 25 -14.64 40.03 -25.23
N PRO A 26 -15.27 40.72 -26.21
CA PRO A 26 -16.48 40.21 -26.86
C PRO A 26 -16.29 38.85 -27.54
N GLN A 27 -15.07 38.56 -28.01
CA GLN A 27 -14.70 37.26 -28.58
C GLN A 27 -14.62 36.17 -27.50
N ALA A 28 -14.15 36.49 -26.29
CA ALA A 28 -14.16 35.55 -25.17
C ALA A 28 -15.59 35.25 -24.72
N PHE A 29 -16.47 36.25 -24.73
CA PHE A 29 -17.89 36.06 -24.42
C PHE A 29 -18.60 35.17 -25.46
N ASP A 30 -18.30 35.31 -26.75
CA ASP A 30 -18.83 34.38 -27.79
C ASP A 30 -18.46 32.94 -27.51
N LYS A 31 -17.21 32.69 -27.09
CA LYS A 31 -16.72 31.36 -26.77
C LYS A 31 -17.45 30.73 -25.59
N TRP A 32 -18.09 31.51 -24.73
CA TRP A 32 -18.91 30.98 -23.63
C TRP A 32 -20.25 30.41 -24.11
N GLY A 33 -20.69 30.75 -25.31
CA GLY A 33 -21.90 30.18 -25.91
C GLY A 33 -23.18 30.50 -25.12
N VAL A 34 -23.23 31.63 -24.41
CA VAL A 34 -24.40 32.05 -23.64
C VAL A 34 -25.59 32.26 -24.60
N ALA A 35 -26.74 31.67 -24.29
CA ALA A 35 -27.96 31.86 -25.09
C ALA A 35 -28.53 33.28 -24.89
N PRO A 36 -28.86 34.02 -25.96
CA PRO A 36 -29.48 35.33 -25.84
C PRO A 36 -30.96 35.22 -25.44
N VAL A 37 -31.44 36.17 -24.64
CA VAL A 37 -32.85 36.27 -24.24
C VAL A 37 -33.72 36.77 -25.39
N ALA A 38 -33.19 37.70 -26.18
CA ALA A 38 -33.87 38.23 -27.35
C ALA A 38 -32.86 38.70 -28.39
N ARG A 39 -33.31 38.74 -29.65
CA ARG A 39 -32.62 39.41 -30.75
C ARG A 39 -33.52 40.52 -31.25
N ILE A 40 -33.04 41.75 -31.16
CA ILE A 40 -33.76 42.94 -31.64
C ILE A 40 -32.86 43.56 -32.72
N GLY A 41 -33.31 43.49 -33.98
CA GLY A 41 -32.48 43.89 -35.13
C GLY A 41 -31.22 43.04 -35.28
N ARG A 42 -30.04 43.69 -35.33
CA ARG A 42 -28.73 43.03 -35.44
C ARG A 42 -28.06 42.74 -34.09
N GLU A 43 -28.69 43.11 -32.98
CA GLU A 43 -28.12 42.95 -31.65
C GLU A 43 -28.79 41.80 -30.89
N ALA A 44 -27.95 41.04 -30.16
CA ALA A 44 -28.37 40.01 -29.23
C ALA A 44 -28.28 40.54 -27.80
N PHE A 45 -29.31 40.28 -27.01
CA PHE A 45 -29.44 40.75 -25.63
C PHE A 45 -29.33 39.60 -24.64
N TYR A 46 -28.65 39.86 -23.53
CA TYR A 46 -28.36 38.89 -22.49
C TYR A 46 -28.75 39.47 -21.13
N THR A 47 -29.19 38.60 -20.22
CA THR A 47 -29.31 38.96 -18.80
C THR A 47 -28.14 38.38 -18.03
N VAL A 48 -27.82 38.98 -16.89
CA VAL A 48 -26.80 38.46 -15.96
C VAL A 48 -27.16 37.03 -15.52
N GLN A 49 -28.45 36.72 -15.37
CA GLN A 49 -28.92 35.38 -15.02
C GLN A 49 -28.47 34.32 -16.02
N ASN A 50 -28.66 34.54 -17.34
CA ASN A 50 -28.23 33.59 -18.37
C ASN A 50 -26.72 33.35 -18.36
N VAL A 51 -25.94 34.40 -18.08
CA VAL A 51 -24.48 34.28 -17.97
C VAL A 51 -24.12 33.45 -16.74
N VAL A 52 -24.69 33.78 -15.57
CA VAL A 52 -24.42 33.06 -14.32
C VAL A 52 -24.80 31.59 -14.45
N GLU A 53 -25.98 31.28 -14.99
CA GLU A 53 -26.44 29.92 -15.23
C GLU A 53 -25.48 29.14 -16.14
N ASN A 54 -25.11 29.72 -17.29
CA ASN A 54 -24.11 29.13 -18.19
C ASN A 54 -22.77 28.86 -17.48
N ARG A 55 -22.29 29.79 -16.65
CA ARG A 55 -21.02 29.64 -15.93
C ARG A 55 -21.10 28.59 -14.82
N VAL A 56 -22.21 28.52 -14.09
CA VAL A 56 -22.45 27.52 -13.05
C VAL A 56 -22.53 26.12 -13.69
N GLU A 57 -23.26 25.97 -14.79
CA GLU A 57 -23.32 24.70 -15.54
C GLU A 57 -21.96 24.30 -16.09
N HIS A 58 -21.20 25.23 -16.67
CA HIS A 58 -19.85 24.96 -17.16
C HIS A 58 -18.91 24.52 -16.02
N ALA A 59 -18.99 25.14 -14.84
CA ALA A 59 -18.20 24.75 -13.68
C ALA A 59 -18.58 23.35 -13.17
N ARG A 60 -19.89 23.04 -13.14
CA ARG A 60 -20.38 21.70 -12.79
C ARG A 60 -19.94 20.63 -13.78
N ARG A 61 -19.96 20.91 -15.09
CA ARG A 61 -19.43 19.99 -16.12
C ARG A 61 -17.92 19.79 -16.03
N LYS A 62 -17.17 20.82 -15.61
CA LYS A 62 -15.72 20.71 -15.39
C LYS A 62 -15.38 19.92 -14.11
N GLN A 63 -16.27 19.94 -13.11
CA GLN A 63 -16.14 19.19 -11.86
C GLN A 63 -16.75 17.78 -11.94
N GLN A 64 -17.64 17.53 -12.89
CA GLN A 64 -18.04 16.18 -13.26
C GLN A 64 -16.94 15.56 -14.13
N PRO A 65 -16.41 14.39 -13.77
CA PRO A 65 -15.51 13.67 -14.66
C PRO A 65 -16.28 13.38 -15.95
N THR A 66 -15.69 13.71 -17.09
CA THR A 66 -16.29 13.62 -18.43
C THR A 66 -16.79 12.20 -18.69
N GLY A 67 -18.06 11.94 -18.39
CA GLY A 67 -18.76 10.73 -18.75
C GLY A 67 -19.29 10.90 -20.17
N ASP A 68 -18.47 10.51 -21.15
CA ASP A 68 -18.91 9.98 -22.45
C ASP A 68 -17.66 9.59 -23.24
N GLY A 69 -17.34 8.30 -23.29
CA GLY A 69 -16.39 7.78 -24.28
C GLY A 69 -15.40 6.67 -23.88
N ALA A 70 -15.47 6.10 -22.68
CA ALA A 70 -14.75 4.86 -22.38
C ALA A 70 -15.50 4.03 -21.34
N GLU A 71 -16.17 2.98 -21.80
CA GLU A 71 -16.64 1.90 -20.93
C GLU A 71 -15.47 1.41 -20.05
N GLY A 72 -15.63 1.49 -18.73
CA GLY A 72 -14.88 0.66 -17.79
C GLY A 72 -13.67 1.26 -17.05
N LEU A 73 -13.31 2.53 -17.23
CA LEU A 73 -12.23 3.16 -16.44
C LEU A 73 -12.79 4.06 -15.35
N ASP A 74 -12.63 3.61 -14.10
CA ASP A 74 -12.93 4.37 -12.89
C ASP A 74 -12.24 5.76 -12.94
N PRO A 75 -12.97 6.88 -12.86
CA PRO A 75 -12.38 8.23 -12.89
C PRO A 75 -11.35 8.50 -11.78
N LEU A 76 -11.35 7.70 -10.70
CA LEU A 76 -10.38 7.77 -9.61
C LEU A 76 -9.25 6.74 -9.73
N ILE A 77 -9.11 6.04 -10.86
CA ILE A 77 -8.13 4.95 -11.01
C ILE A 77 -6.69 5.42 -10.78
N GLU A 78 -6.34 6.63 -11.20
CA GLU A 78 -5.01 7.20 -10.96
C GLU A 78 -4.76 7.48 -9.47
N TYR A 79 -5.76 8.01 -8.77
CA TYR A 79 -5.68 8.27 -7.33
C TYR A 79 -5.53 6.97 -6.54
N LYS A 80 -6.34 5.95 -6.86
CA LYS A 80 -6.25 4.62 -6.24
C LYS A 80 -4.90 3.97 -6.53
N LEU A 81 -4.40 4.07 -7.76
CA LEU A 81 -3.08 3.57 -8.13
C LEU A 81 -1.96 4.29 -7.36
N LEU A 82 -2.10 5.59 -7.11
CA LEU A 82 -1.14 6.36 -6.32
C LEU A 82 -1.15 5.93 -4.85
N GLU A 83 -2.33 5.68 -4.28
CA GLU A 83 -2.49 5.17 -2.92
C GLU A 83 -1.86 3.78 -2.76
N GLU A 84 -2.13 2.86 -3.68
CA GLU A 84 -1.50 1.53 -3.72
C GLU A 84 0.02 1.62 -3.86
N ARG A 85 0.53 2.51 -4.73
CA ARG A 85 1.98 2.76 -4.87
C ARG A 85 2.59 3.32 -3.59
N ARG A 86 1.90 4.21 -2.89
CA ARG A 86 2.33 4.72 -1.58
C ARG A 86 2.39 3.60 -0.56
N GLY A 87 1.39 2.71 -0.53
CA GLY A 87 1.37 1.52 0.32
C GLY A 87 2.54 0.58 0.03
N LEU A 88 2.78 0.27 -1.25
CA LEU A 88 3.91 -0.55 -1.69
C LEU A 88 5.26 0.06 -1.29
N THR A 89 5.42 1.37 -1.48
CA THR A 89 6.65 2.09 -1.10
C THR A 89 6.88 2.05 0.40
N ALA A 90 5.81 2.20 1.20
CA ALA A 90 5.88 2.08 2.65
C ALA A 90 6.27 0.65 3.08
N ALA A 91 5.66 -0.38 2.47
CA ALA A 91 6.00 -1.77 2.74
C ALA A 91 7.46 -2.10 2.36
N GLN A 92 7.95 -1.59 1.23
CA GLN A 92 9.34 -1.72 0.81
C GLN A 92 10.30 -1.08 1.82
N ARG A 93 9.99 0.13 2.32
CA ARG A 93 10.78 0.78 3.37
C ARG A 93 10.87 -0.07 4.63
N ILE A 94 9.73 -0.58 5.13
CA ILE A 94 9.69 -1.43 6.33
C ILE A 94 10.50 -2.72 6.10
N ALA A 95 10.38 -3.34 4.93
CA ALA A 95 11.16 -4.52 4.58
C ALA A 95 12.66 -4.21 4.57
N GLN A 96 13.07 -3.05 4.07
CA GLN A 96 14.46 -2.61 4.08
C GLN A 96 14.96 -2.33 5.50
N GLU A 97 14.14 -1.69 6.35
CA GLU A 97 14.47 -1.47 7.77
C GLU A 97 14.70 -2.79 8.51
N LYS A 98 13.82 -3.79 8.32
CA LYS A 98 14.02 -5.13 8.88
C LYS A 98 15.32 -5.77 8.40
N LYS A 99 15.66 -5.64 7.11
CA LYS A 99 16.94 -6.13 6.58
C LYS A 99 18.15 -5.42 7.19
N ASN A 100 18.06 -4.11 7.38
CA ASN A 100 19.13 -3.34 8.04
C ASN A 100 19.32 -3.81 9.48
N LEU A 101 18.25 -4.05 10.23
CA LEU A 101 18.34 -4.60 11.60
C LEU A 101 19.00 -6.00 11.63
N VAL A 102 18.82 -6.81 10.60
CA VAL A 102 19.55 -8.09 10.46
C VAL A 102 21.05 -7.86 10.23
N LEU A 103 21.40 -6.94 9.34
CA LEU A 103 22.80 -6.58 9.05
C LEU A 103 23.49 -5.97 10.28
N ASP A 104 22.77 -5.16 11.04
CA ASP A 104 23.20 -4.55 12.30
C ASP A 104 23.22 -5.53 13.47
N LYS A 105 22.85 -6.81 13.23
CA LYS A 105 22.80 -7.90 14.22
C LYS A 105 21.85 -7.65 15.39
N GLN A 106 20.84 -6.80 15.20
CA GLN A 106 19.80 -6.52 16.17
C GLN A 106 18.57 -7.42 15.99
N LEU A 107 18.40 -8.00 14.79
CA LEU A 107 17.31 -8.92 14.47
C LEU A 107 17.88 -10.23 13.90
N VAL A 108 17.45 -11.37 14.45
CA VAL A 108 17.86 -12.69 13.96
C VAL A 108 16.70 -13.32 13.20
N PRO A 109 16.85 -13.65 11.89
CA PRO A 109 15.82 -14.36 11.16
C PRO A 109 15.60 -15.76 11.74
N VAL A 110 14.33 -16.14 11.97
CA VAL A 110 13.96 -17.48 12.46
C VAL A 110 14.61 -18.61 11.63
N PRO A 111 14.63 -18.56 10.27
CA PRO A 111 15.28 -19.61 9.48
C PRO A 111 16.77 -19.75 9.76
N PHE A 112 17.45 -18.64 10.06
CA PHE A 112 18.87 -18.68 10.44
C PHE A 112 19.05 -19.31 11.83
N ALA A 113 18.22 -18.95 12.80
CA ALA A 113 18.29 -19.51 14.15
C ALA A 113 18.05 -21.04 14.13
N THR A 114 17.02 -21.49 13.42
CA THR A 114 16.73 -22.92 13.20
C THR A 114 17.92 -23.64 12.55
N PHE A 115 18.47 -23.07 11.47
CA PHE A 115 19.62 -23.64 10.79
C PHE A 115 20.86 -23.73 11.69
N ALA A 116 21.18 -22.66 12.42
CA ALA A 116 22.35 -22.60 13.30
C ALA A 116 22.24 -23.62 14.43
N LEU A 117 21.07 -23.74 15.05
CA LEU A 117 20.85 -24.67 16.16
C LEU A 117 20.82 -26.12 15.70
N ALA A 118 20.20 -26.43 14.56
CA ALA A 118 20.27 -27.76 13.96
C ALA A 118 21.73 -28.17 13.67
N LYS A 119 22.54 -27.24 13.16
CA LYS A 119 23.97 -27.48 12.89
C LYS A 119 24.76 -27.74 14.18
N ILE A 120 24.52 -26.95 15.24
CA ILE A 120 25.16 -27.14 16.55
C ILE A 120 24.74 -28.48 17.16
N ALA A 121 23.44 -28.80 17.12
CA ALA A 121 22.92 -30.08 17.61
C ALA A 121 23.56 -31.28 16.90
N ALA A 122 23.72 -31.22 15.57
CA ALA A 122 24.41 -32.25 14.81
C ALA A 122 25.88 -32.41 15.21
N GLN A 123 26.59 -31.29 15.48
CA GLN A 123 27.97 -31.33 15.98
C GLN A 123 28.06 -31.96 17.37
N ILE A 124 27.15 -31.61 18.27
CA ILE A 124 27.05 -32.21 19.60
C ILE A 124 26.79 -33.70 19.49
N GLY A 125 25.82 -34.11 18.67
CA GLY A 125 25.52 -35.52 18.45
C GLY A 125 26.71 -36.31 17.91
N SER A 126 27.41 -35.77 16.91
CA SER A 126 28.64 -36.38 16.39
C SER A 126 29.73 -36.51 17.45
N LYS A 127 29.88 -35.52 18.34
CA LYS A 127 30.85 -35.60 19.45
C LYS A 127 30.45 -36.67 20.46
N LEU A 128 29.18 -36.74 20.82
CA LEU A 128 28.63 -37.71 21.75
C LEU A 128 28.83 -39.16 21.28
N ASP A 129 28.74 -39.43 19.98
CA ASP A 129 29.01 -40.77 19.39
C ASP A 129 30.43 -41.28 19.62
N THR A 130 31.37 -40.37 19.84
CA THR A 130 32.76 -40.74 20.09
C THR A 130 33.05 -41.00 21.57
N VAL A 131 32.10 -40.69 22.47
CA VAL A 131 32.31 -40.76 23.92
C VAL A 131 32.53 -42.20 24.36
N GLY A 132 31.65 -43.14 23.99
CA GLY A 132 31.78 -44.55 24.37
C GLY A 132 33.13 -45.14 23.96
N LYS A 133 33.50 -45.01 22.67
CA LYS A 133 34.82 -45.40 22.16
C LYS A 133 35.99 -44.74 22.90
N THR A 134 35.86 -43.46 23.24
CA THR A 134 36.90 -42.72 23.97
C THR A 134 37.07 -43.25 25.39
N VAL A 135 35.96 -43.51 26.08
CA VAL A 135 35.95 -44.07 27.43
C VAL A 135 36.53 -45.48 27.42
N THR A 136 36.06 -46.38 26.54
CA THR A 136 36.60 -47.74 26.42
C THR A 136 38.12 -47.77 26.16
N ARG A 137 38.62 -46.82 25.36
CA ARG A 137 40.06 -46.72 25.08
C ARG A 137 40.87 -46.18 26.25
N ARG A 138 40.32 -45.27 27.06
CA ARG A 138 41.00 -44.65 28.21
C ARG A 138 40.86 -45.45 29.49
N HIS A 139 39.77 -46.21 29.61
CA HIS A 139 39.35 -46.95 30.80
C HIS A 139 38.94 -48.38 30.41
N PRO A 140 39.87 -49.21 29.93
CA PRO A 140 39.58 -50.60 29.54
C PRO A 140 39.12 -51.49 30.70
N GLU A 141 39.32 -51.04 31.95
CA GLU A 141 38.86 -51.70 33.18
C GLU A 141 37.34 -51.60 33.42
N VAL A 142 36.65 -50.68 32.73
CA VAL A 142 35.20 -50.48 32.90
C VAL A 142 34.45 -51.64 32.23
N ASP A 143 33.48 -52.20 32.95
CA ASP A 143 32.61 -53.26 32.42
C ASP A 143 31.92 -52.77 31.13
N PRO A 144 32.05 -53.50 30.00
CA PRO A 144 31.40 -53.17 28.74
C PRO A 144 29.88 -52.93 28.86
N ARG A 145 29.20 -53.59 29.79
CA ARG A 145 27.76 -53.40 30.05
C ARG A 145 27.44 -52.00 30.56
N ILE A 146 28.33 -51.39 31.32
CA ILE A 146 28.18 -50.01 31.80
C ILE A 146 28.34 -49.05 30.61
N ILE A 147 29.32 -49.30 29.74
CA ILE A 147 29.51 -48.49 28.52
C ILE A 147 28.28 -48.57 27.62
N GLU A 148 27.73 -49.76 27.38
CA GLU A 148 26.49 -49.93 26.60
C GLU A 148 25.30 -49.17 27.22
N SER A 149 25.17 -49.18 28.55
CA SER A 149 24.12 -48.42 29.23
C SER A 149 24.27 -46.92 29.01
N VAL A 150 25.50 -46.40 29.08
CA VAL A 150 25.80 -44.98 28.84
C VAL A 150 25.57 -44.61 27.37
N GLU A 151 25.95 -45.47 26.43
CA GLU A 151 25.72 -45.25 25.00
C GLU A 151 24.22 -45.20 24.66
N ARG A 152 23.37 -45.96 25.35
CA ARG A 152 21.90 -45.87 25.20
C ARG A 152 21.36 -44.51 25.66
N GLU A 153 21.77 -44.03 26.83
CA GLU A 153 21.36 -42.70 27.33
C GLU A 153 21.86 -41.57 26.42
N ILE A 154 23.09 -41.69 25.90
CA ILE A 154 23.64 -40.77 24.91
C ILE A 154 22.79 -40.75 23.63
N ALA A 155 22.34 -41.91 23.15
CA ALA A 155 21.50 -42.00 21.97
C ALA A 155 20.14 -41.29 22.17
N LEU A 156 19.54 -41.40 23.36
CA LEU A 156 18.31 -40.68 23.71
C LEU A 156 18.53 -39.16 23.70
N ALA A 157 19.58 -38.68 24.36
CA ALA A 157 19.94 -37.25 24.38
C ALA A 157 20.21 -36.71 22.97
N ARG A 158 20.86 -37.52 22.12
CA ARG A 158 21.10 -37.21 20.71
C ARG A 158 19.82 -37.01 19.90
N ASN A 159 18.85 -37.89 20.09
CA ASN A 159 17.59 -37.83 19.35
C ASN A 159 16.81 -36.55 19.71
N ILE A 160 16.82 -36.18 20.99
CA ILE A 160 16.24 -34.90 21.47
C ILE A 160 16.98 -33.71 20.86
N ALA A 161 18.31 -33.74 20.85
CA ALA A 161 19.11 -32.66 20.26
C ALA A 161 18.81 -32.51 18.76
N ALA A 162 18.63 -33.62 18.04
CA ALA A 162 18.35 -33.60 16.60
C ALA A 162 17.03 -32.91 16.24
N SER A 163 16.00 -33.03 17.10
CA SER A 163 14.70 -32.36 16.89
C SER A 163 14.66 -30.91 17.36
N PHE A 164 15.71 -30.41 18.02
CA PHE A 164 15.69 -29.09 18.66
C PHE A 164 15.47 -27.93 17.67
N GLY A 165 16.00 -28.03 16.45
CA GLY A 165 15.78 -27.01 15.42
C GLY A 165 14.31 -26.92 14.97
N GLU A 166 13.58 -28.03 15.01
CA GLU A 166 12.17 -28.12 14.62
C GLU A 166 11.24 -27.54 15.69
N GLN A 167 11.65 -27.60 16.96
CA GLN A 167 10.90 -27.06 18.11
C GLN A 167 11.04 -25.53 18.26
N LEU A 168 11.97 -24.91 17.52
CA LEU A 168 12.28 -23.49 17.68
C LEU A 168 11.10 -22.54 17.42
N PRO A 169 10.25 -22.76 16.39
CA PRO A 169 9.09 -21.90 16.14
C PRO A 169 8.12 -21.91 17.32
N GLU A 170 7.80 -23.09 17.86
CA GLU A 170 6.89 -23.23 19.00
C GLU A 170 7.43 -22.52 20.25
N LEU A 171 8.72 -22.69 20.56
CA LEU A 171 9.37 -22.00 21.67
C LEU A 171 9.39 -20.47 21.51
N LEU A 172 9.49 -19.99 20.26
CA LEU A 172 9.43 -18.57 19.96
C LEU A 172 8.01 -18.02 20.16
N ASP A 173 7.00 -18.78 19.76
CA ASP A 173 5.59 -18.43 19.98
C ASP A 173 5.28 -18.35 21.48
N GLU A 174 5.69 -19.35 22.27
CA GLU A 174 5.56 -19.33 23.74
C GLU A 174 6.24 -18.11 24.38
N TYR A 175 7.47 -17.77 23.94
CA TYR A 175 8.17 -16.59 24.43
C TYR A 175 7.43 -15.29 24.05
N ALA A 176 6.94 -15.19 22.81
CA ALA A 176 6.21 -14.02 22.34
C ALA A 176 4.92 -13.80 23.14
N GLU A 177 4.19 -14.88 23.47
CA GLU A 177 3.02 -14.84 24.36
C GLU A 177 3.40 -14.36 25.76
N SER A 178 4.51 -14.85 26.33
CA SER A 178 4.95 -14.47 27.68
C SER A 178 5.34 -12.99 27.84
N VAL A 179 5.73 -12.34 26.74
CA VAL A 179 6.12 -10.92 26.72
C VAL A 179 4.94 -10.00 26.40
N ALA A 180 3.81 -10.57 25.94
CA ALA A 180 2.60 -9.84 25.63
C ALA A 180 1.66 -9.63 26.83
N GLU A 181 1.85 -10.37 27.93
CA GLU A 181 1.24 -10.13 29.26
C GLU A 181 1.96 -9.03 30.06
#